data_AF-A0AAD8Q2D9-F1
#
_entry.id   AF-A0AAD8Q2D9-F1
#
_cell.length_a   1.000
_cell.length_b   1.000
_cell.length_c   1.000
_cell.angle_alpha   90.00
_cell.angle_beta   90.00
_cell.angle_gamma   90.00
#
_symmetry.space_group_name_H-M   'P 1'
#
loop_
_entity.id
_entity.type
_entity.pdbx_description
1 polymer ?
#
loop_
_entity_poly.entity_id
_entity_poly.type
_entity_poly.pdbx_seq_one_letter_code
_entity_poly.pdbx_strand_id
1 'polypeptide(L)'
;MKESMEDFCHPLALIGAACELDRDRWIQKEIRPIESTYIEKNYQWSTTSSESLAADPEGETMEDTLSLRFKSSFLLTGLTAARRQLIRIGDHLREIRKDPDMVSFLKCPSCRHGKQTKPGGYGIGLEKQQAHTAARLQHRLDQITDEFDLKIDGCKSSMEDMMATTQVVISRIARHDTQTNTAISKATREDSSQMRSIAFVTMIFLPVTSIATIFSMNVFDWQAKDGKHLITVHFWLYLAVAGASTALTVGLWIFYTRVRKELSSRKDEEAGV
;
A
#
# COMPACT_ATOMS: atom_id res chain seq x y z
N MET A 1 3.12 -43.12 -41.85
CA MET A 1 2.34 -42.74 -40.65
C MET A 1 2.60 -43.62 -39.41
N LYS A 2 3.33 -44.74 -39.51
CA LYS A 2 3.74 -45.55 -38.35
C LYS A 2 5.08 -45.11 -37.71
N GLU A 3 5.99 -44.47 -38.46
CA GLU A 3 7.27 -43.99 -37.92
C GLU A 3 7.12 -42.86 -36.89
N SER A 4 6.04 -42.07 -36.96
CA SER A 4 5.81 -40.97 -36.00
C SER A 4 5.48 -41.45 -34.57
N MET A 5 5.17 -42.73 -34.38
CA MET A 5 4.81 -43.27 -33.06
C MET A 5 5.99 -43.99 -32.38
N GLU A 6 7.04 -44.34 -33.13
CA GLU A 6 8.26 -44.96 -32.61
C GLU A 6 9.25 -43.91 -32.04
N ASP A 7 9.23 -42.68 -32.58
CA ASP A 7 9.95 -41.52 -32.01
C ASP A 7 9.48 -41.14 -30.59
N PHE A 8 8.24 -41.50 -30.22
CA PHE A 8 7.69 -41.30 -28.87
C PHE A 8 8.18 -42.32 -27.84
N CYS A 9 8.84 -43.41 -28.26
CA CYS A 9 9.25 -44.50 -27.38
C CYS A 9 10.66 -44.31 -26.76
N HIS A 10 11.23 -43.11 -26.89
CA HIS A 10 12.47 -42.76 -26.20
C HIS A 10 12.15 -42.10 -24.83
N PRO A 11 12.72 -42.59 -23.71
CA PRO A 11 12.43 -42.03 -22.37
C PRO A 11 12.77 -40.53 -22.27
N LEU A 12 13.72 -40.06 -23.08
CA LEU A 12 14.11 -38.65 -23.20
C LEU A 12 13.03 -37.78 -23.87
N ALA A 13 12.29 -38.31 -24.84
CA ALA A 13 11.20 -37.59 -25.49
C ALA A 13 10.01 -37.39 -24.54
N LEU A 14 9.73 -38.39 -23.68
CA LEU A 14 8.72 -38.30 -22.64
C LEU A 14 9.03 -37.19 -21.61
N ILE A 15 10.28 -37.10 -21.17
CA ILE A 15 10.73 -36.04 -20.26
C ILE A 15 10.52 -34.66 -20.91
N GLY A 16 10.90 -34.50 -22.18
CA GLY A 16 10.68 -33.26 -22.92
C GLY A 16 9.20 -32.88 -23.03
N ALA A 17 8.34 -33.84 -23.38
CA ALA A 17 6.90 -33.60 -23.49
C ALA A 17 6.25 -33.27 -22.13
N ALA A 18 6.69 -33.92 -21.04
CA ALA A 18 6.23 -33.61 -19.70
C ALA A 18 6.62 -32.18 -19.27
N CYS A 19 7.85 -31.76 -19.53
CA CYS A 19 8.30 -30.40 -19.26
C CYS A 19 7.50 -29.33 -20.02
N GLU A 20 7.13 -29.60 -21.28
CA GLU A 20 6.30 -28.70 -22.07
C GLU A 20 4.87 -28.61 -21.57
N LEU A 21 4.30 -29.74 -21.17
CA LEU A 21 2.94 -29.78 -20.62
C LEU A 21 2.87 -29.06 -19.27
N ASP A 22 3.89 -29.22 -18.43
CA ASP A 22 3.99 -28.46 -17.19
C ASP A 22 4.18 -26.96 -17.45
N ARG A 23 5.05 -26.57 -18.40
CA ARG A 23 5.18 -25.18 -18.83
C ARG A 23 3.82 -24.59 -19.21
N ASP A 24 3.11 -25.25 -20.12
CA ASP A 24 1.80 -24.76 -20.60
C ASP A 24 0.81 -24.65 -19.44
N ARG A 25 0.79 -25.62 -18.53
CA ARG A 25 -0.03 -25.57 -17.32
C ARG A 25 0.28 -24.35 -16.46
N TRP A 26 1.55 -24.06 -16.17
CA TRP A 26 1.95 -22.90 -15.36
C TRP A 26 1.56 -21.58 -16.02
N ILE A 27 1.86 -21.43 -17.30
CA ILE A 27 1.57 -20.21 -18.06
C ILE A 27 0.06 -19.97 -18.10
N GLN A 28 -0.70 -21.00 -18.51
CA GLN A 28 -2.14 -20.89 -18.73
C GLN A 28 -2.93 -20.71 -17.43
N LYS A 29 -2.61 -21.53 -16.42
CA LYS A 29 -3.45 -21.67 -15.24
C LYS A 29 -3.08 -20.69 -14.13
N GLU A 30 -1.82 -20.28 -14.04
CA GLU A 30 -1.35 -19.47 -12.92
C GLU A 30 -0.86 -18.09 -13.35
N ILE A 31 0.02 -17.99 -14.36
CA ILE A 31 0.63 -16.71 -14.74
C ILE A 31 -0.39 -15.78 -15.42
N ARG A 32 -1.07 -16.24 -16.48
CA ARG A 32 -2.02 -15.41 -17.24
C ARG A 32 -3.13 -14.75 -16.40
N PRO A 33 -3.84 -15.46 -15.49
CA PRO A 33 -4.88 -14.82 -14.69
C PRO A 33 -4.31 -13.78 -13.71
N ILE A 34 -3.09 -13.98 -13.23
CA ILE A 34 -2.42 -12.99 -12.36
C ILE A 34 -2.06 -11.75 -13.18
N GLU A 35 -1.40 -11.91 -14.32
CA GLU A 35 -1.07 -10.80 -15.24
C GLU A 35 -2.32 -9.97 -15.61
N SER A 36 -3.44 -10.62 -15.96
CA SER A 36 -4.68 -9.90 -16.28
C SER A 36 -5.25 -9.14 -15.09
N THR A 37 -5.19 -9.73 -13.89
CA THR A 37 -5.68 -9.10 -12.66
C THR A 37 -4.83 -7.87 -12.31
N TYR A 38 -3.52 -7.95 -12.52
CA TYR A 38 -2.60 -6.82 -12.33
C TYR A 38 -2.95 -5.65 -13.24
N ILE A 39 -3.11 -5.90 -14.54
CA ILE A 39 -3.45 -4.85 -15.51
C ILE A 39 -4.78 -4.19 -15.14
N GLU A 40 -5.79 -4.99 -14.82
CA GLU A 40 -7.11 -4.50 -14.44
C GLU A 40 -7.06 -3.64 -13.17
N LYS A 41 -6.47 -4.14 -12.08
CA LYS A 41 -6.37 -3.40 -10.82
C LYS A 41 -5.53 -2.13 -10.95
N ASN A 42 -4.42 -2.19 -11.71
CA ASN A 42 -3.58 -1.03 -11.94
C ASN A 42 -4.32 0.06 -12.73
N TYR A 43 -5.08 -0.33 -13.74
CA TYR A 43 -5.95 0.59 -14.49
C TYR A 43 -7.04 1.19 -13.58
N GLN A 44 -7.74 0.37 -12.81
CA GLN A 44 -8.77 0.83 -11.86
C GLN A 44 -8.20 1.87 -10.89
N TRP A 45 -7.08 1.61 -10.23
CA TRP A 45 -6.48 2.57 -9.30
C TRP A 45 -5.98 3.85 -9.95
N SER A 46 -5.51 3.78 -11.20
CA SER A 46 -5.07 4.97 -11.92
C SER A 46 -6.23 5.92 -12.23
N THR A 47 -7.41 5.38 -12.52
CA THR A 47 -8.60 6.14 -12.93
C THR A 47 -9.49 6.56 -11.75
N THR A 48 -9.44 5.84 -10.64
CA THR A 48 -10.30 6.10 -9.47
C THR A 48 -9.94 7.44 -8.80
N SER A 49 -10.97 8.18 -8.36
CA SER A 49 -10.77 9.46 -7.67
C SER A 49 -10.17 9.26 -6.28
N SER A 50 -9.33 10.19 -5.83
CA SER A 50 -8.77 10.18 -4.47
C SER A 50 -9.84 10.14 -3.39
N GLU A 51 -11.00 10.76 -3.63
CA GLU A 51 -12.12 10.80 -2.69
C GLU A 51 -12.78 9.43 -2.53
N SER A 52 -13.04 8.71 -3.64
CA SER A 52 -13.57 7.34 -3.60
C SER A 52 -12.56 6.34 -3.03
N LEU A 53 -11.26 6.57 -3.22
CA LEU A 53 -10.19 5.76 -2.64
C LEU A 53 -10.05 5.99 -1.12
N ALA A 54 -10.23 7.23 -0.66
CA ALA A 54 -10.21 7.58 0.76
C ALA A 54 -11.49 7.12 1.48
N ALA A 55 -12.60 7.01 0.75
CA ALA A 55 -13.89 6.60 1.28
C ALA A 55 -14.05 5.08 1.44
N ASP A 56 -13.03 4.27 1.13
CA ASP A 56 -13.04 2.81 1.33
C ASP A 56 -13.25 2.48 2.83
N PRO A 57 -14.47 2.12 3.25
CA PRO A 57 -14.83 2.08 4.67
C PRO A 57 -14.44 0.76 5.35
N GLU A 58 -14.13 -0.28 4.56
CA GLU A 58 -13.81 -1.62 5.06
C GLU A 58 -12.35 -2.02 4.79
N GLY A 59 -11.61 -1.24 3.98
CA GLY A 59 -10.24 -1.55 3.61
C GLY A 59 -10.13 -2.67 2.59
N GLU A 60 -11.22 -2.97 1.87
CA GLU A 60 -11.27 -4.01 0.83
C GLU A 60 -10.20 -3.77 -0.24
N THR A 61 -9.90 -2.50 -0.57
CA THR A 61 -8.88 -2.17 -1.57
C THR A 61 -7.48 -2.59 -1.12
N MET A 62 -7.17 -2.41 0.17
CA MET A 62 -5.88 -2.80 0.74
C MET A 62 -5.78 -4.33 0.87
N GLU A 63 -6.85 -4.99 1.31
CA GLU A 63 -6.91 -6.44 1.43
C GLU A 63 -6.75 -7.13 0.07
N ASP A 64 -7.45 -6.65 -0.97
CA ASP A 64 -7.29 -7.11 -2.35
C ASP A 64 -5.87 -6.92 -2.87
N THR A 65 -5.24 -5.78 -2.56
CA THR A 65 -3.85 -5.50 -2.93
C THR A 65 -2.89 -6.51 -2.29
N LEU A 66 -3.08 -6.77 -1.00
CA LEU A 66 -2.25 -7.69 -0.23
C LEU A 66 -2.47 -9.14 -0.69
N SER A 67 -3.70 -9.56 -0.94
CA SER A 67 -3.98 -10.92 -1.43
C SER A 67 -3.36 -11.16 -2.80
N LEU A 68 -3.44 -10.19 -3.72
CA LEU A 68 -2.80 -10.26 -5.03
C LEU A 68 -1.28 -10.32 -4.92
N ARG A 69 -0.67 -9.54 -4.01
CA ARG A 69 0.76 -9.61 -3.66
C ARG A 69 1.20 -10.97 -3.16
N PHE A 70 0.47 -11.54 -2.21
CA PHE A 70 0.82 -12.83 -1.64
C PHE A 70 0.74 -13.92 -2.70
N LYS A 71 -0.30 -13.89 -3.52
CA LYS A 71 -0.49 -14.86 -4.61
C LYS A 71 0.64 -14.78 -5.65
N SER A 72 1.05 -13.57 -6.06
CA SER A 72 2.16 -13.41 -7.00
C SER A 72 3.51 -13.79 -6.39
N SER A 73 3.75 -13.47 -5.12
CA SER A 73 4.97 -13.90 -4.41
C SER A 73 5.07 -15.42 -4.30
N PHE A 74 3.96 -16.09 -4.02
CA PHE A 74 3.90 -17.55 -3.97
C PHE A 74 4.18 -18.16 -5.34
N LEU A 75 3.55 -17.62 -6.39
CA LEU A 75 3.80 -18.02 -7.78
C LEU A 75 5.27 -17.83 -8.16
N LEU A 76 5.87 -16.67 -7.90
CA LEU A 76 7.29 -16.41 -8.19
C LEU A 76 8.20 -17.42 -7.50
N THR A 77 7.89 -17.77 -6.26
CA THR A 77 8.63 -18.80 -5.51
C THR A 77 8.51 -20.17 -6.18
N GLY A 78 7.30 -20.55 -6.59
CA GLY A 78 7.01 -21.79 -7.32
C GLY A 78 7.71 -21.85 -8.67
N LEU A 79 7.62 -20.80 -9.48
CA LEU A 79 8.29 -20.69 -10.79
C LEU A 79 9.81 -20.74 -10.65
N THR A 80 10.37 -20.04 -9.66
CA THR A 80 11.80 -20.07 -9.38
C THR A 80 12.25 -21.48 -8.99
N ALA A 81 11.44 -22.20 -8.20
CA ALA A 81 11.73 -23.58 -7.85
C ALA A 81 11.65 -24.51 -9.07
N ALA A 82 10.63 -24.37 -9.92
CA ALA A 82 10.47 -25.13 -11.16
C ALA A 82 11.65 -24.89 -12.13
N ARG A 83 12.03 -23.62 -12.32
CA ARG A 83 13.20 -23.23 -13.11
C ARG A 83 14.48 -23.89 -12.59
N ARG A 84 14.73 -23.85 -11.27
CA ARG A 84 15.91 -24.51 -10.67
C ARG A 84 15.92 -26.02 -10.93
N GLN A 85 14.75 -26.67 -10.93
CA GLN A 85 14.65 -28.09 -11.27
C GLN A 85 14.96 -28.35 -12.75
N LEU A 86 14.46 -27.51 -13.66
CA LEU A 86 14.77 -27.62 -15.10
C LEU A 86 16.27 -27.49 -15.38
N ILE A 87 16.93 -26.51 -14.75
CA ILE A 87 18.40 -26.34 -14.85
C ILE A 87 19.11 -27.60 -14.35
N ARG A 88 18.70 -28.15 -13.20
CA ARG A 88 19.29 -29.36 -12.64
C ARG A 88 19.10 -30.58 -13.55
N ILE A 89 17.93 -30.72 -14.18
CA ILE A 89 17.66 -31.78 -15.17
C ILE A 89 18.55 -31.60 -16.40
N GLY A 90 18.70 -30.36 -16.89
CA GLY A 90 19.59 -30.01 -18.00
C GLY A 90 21.05 -30.36 -17.70
N ASP A 91 21.53 -30.03 -16.51
CA ASP A 91 22.89 -30.33 -16.04
C ASP A 91 23.13 -31.83 -15.92
N HIS A 92 22.19 -32.58 -15.34
CA HIS A 92 22.28 -34.05 -15.29
C HIS A 92 22.32 -34.66 -16.69
N LEU A 93 21.46 -34.20 -17.61
CA LEU A 93 21.48 -34.67 -19.00
C LEU A 93 22.80 -34.33 -19.71
N ARG A 94 23.43 -33.22 -19.35
CA ARG A 94 24.74 -32.82 -19.88
C ARG A 94 25.86 -33.69 -19.35
N GLU A 95 25.81 -34.07 -18.08
CA GLU A 95 26.78 -34.96 -17.45
C GLU A 95 26.66 -36.39 -17.99
N ILE A 96 25.43 -36.91 -18.08
CA ILE A 96 25.13 -38.23 -18.65
C ILE A 96 25.62 -38.36 -20.09
N ARG A 97 25.59 -37.26 -20.86
CA ARG A 97 26.12 -37.25 -22.24
C ARG A 97 27.65 -37.32 -22.30
N LYS A 98 28.36 -36.83 -21.28
CA LYS A 98 29.83 -36.84 -21.24
C LYS A 98 30.39 -38.22 -20.87
N ASP A 99 29.61 -39.03 -20.16
CA ASP A 99 30.02 -40.36 -19.70
C ASP A 99 29.66 -41.45 -20.75
N PRO A 100 30.65 -42.01 -21.48
CA PRO A 100 30.41 -42.98 -22.55
C PRO A 100 29.83 -44.31 -22.04
N ASP A 101 30.07 -44.68 -20.79
CA ASP A 101 29.56 -45.94 -20.21
C ASP A 101 28.06 -45.81 -19.86
N MET A 102 27.59 -44.62 -19.47
CA MET A 102 26.18 -44.34 -19.18
C MET A 102 25.29 -44.28 -20.43
N VAL A 103 25.83 -43.88 -21.57
CA VAL A 103 25.10 -43.88 -22.86
C VAL A 103 24.63 -45.29 -23.22
N SER A 104 25.37 -46.32 -22.80
CA SER A 104 24.98 -47.72 -22.99
C SER A 104 23.75 -48.15 -22.19
N PHE A 105 23.45 -47.52 -21.05
CA PHE A 105 22.28 -47.78 -20.20
C PHE A 105 20.99 -47.13 -20.72
N LEU A 106 21.09 -46.02 -21.47
CA LEU A 106 19.95 -45.37 -22.14
C LEU A 106 19.46 -46.14 -23.38
N LYS A 107 20.10 -47.27 -23.69
CA LYS A 107 19.74 -48.17 -24.79
C LYS A 107 18.37 -48.78 -24.53
N CYS A 108 17.37 -48.38 -25.33
CA CYS A 108 16.01 -48.90 -25.24
C CYS A 108 16.00 -50.44 -25.30
N PRO A 109 15.46 -51.16 -24.29
CA PRO A 109 15.36 -52.61 -24.31
C PRO A 109 14.33 -53.15 -25.32
N SER A 110 13.44 -52.28 -25.84
CA SER A 110 12.25 -52.69 -26.58
C SER A 110 12.49 -53.08 -28.05
N CYS A 111 13.66 -52.80 -28.63
CA CYS A 111 14.01 -53.27 -29.99
C CYS A 111 14.38 -54.76 -30.03
N ARG A 112 13.94 -55.58 -29.06
CA ARG A 112 14.29 -56.99 -28.91
C ARG A 112 13.27 -57.97 -29.49
N HIS A 113 12.42 -57.53 -30.42
CA HIS A 113 11.56 -58.42 -31.20
C HIS A 113 11.70 -58.13 -32.70
N GLY A 114 12.72 -58.73 -33.32
CA GLY A 114 12.91 -58.63 -34.76
C GLY A 114 14.18 -59.29 -35.26
N LYS A 115 14.19 -60.63 -35.24
CA LYS A 115 15.04 -61.58 -36.01
C LYS A 115 16.57 -61.37 -35.98
N GLN A 116 17.26 -62.42 -35.53
CA GLN A 116 18.70 -62.60 -35.66
C GLN A 116 19.16 -62.40 -37.12
N THR A 117 19.92 -61.34 -37.40
CA THR A 117 20.78 -61.25 -38.58
C THR A 117 22.12 -60.61 -38.20
N LYS A 118 23.17 -61.42 -38.39
CA LYS A 118 24.64 -61.19 -38.50
C LYS A 118 25.31 -59.95 -37.87
N PRO A 119 26.50 -60.11 -37.25
CA PRO A 119 27.26 -59.00 -36.68
C PRO A 119 28.02 -58.26 -37.80
N GLY A 120 27.61 -57.03 -38.11
CA GLY A 120 28.32 -56.17 -39.04
C GLY A 120 27.78 -54.75 -39.05
N GLY A 121 28.62 -53.78 -38.67
CA GLY A 121 28.55 -52.37 -39.08
C GLY A 121 27.43 -51.46 -38.55
N TYR A 122 26.34 -51.97 -37.96
CA TYR A 122 25.14 -51.17 -37.64
C TYR A 122 25.16 -50.42 -36.29
N GLY A 123 26.28 -50.38 -35.55
CA GLY A 123 26.37 -49.68 -34.26
C GLY A 123 26.51 -48.17 -34.35
N ILE A 124 27.18 -47.67 -35.41
CA ILE A 124 27.60 -46.26 -35.52
C ILE A 124 26.43 -45.30 -35.86
N GLY A 125 25.33 -45.82 -36.41
CA GLY A 125 24.15 -45.00 -36.77
C GLY A 125 23.24 -44.68 -35.58
N LEU A 126 23.04 -45.64 -34.67
CA LEU A 126 22.14 -45.51 -33.53
C LEU A 126 22.69 -44.57 -32.45
N GLU A 127 24.01 -44.60 -32.25
CA GLU A 127 24.72 -43.72 -31.31
C GLU A 127 24.64 -42.24 -31.76
N LYS A 128 24.77 -41.98 -33.06
CA LYS A 128 24.59 -40.64 -33.64
C LYS A 128 23.14 -40.14 -33.53
N GLN A 129 22.16 -41.00 -33.72
CA GLN A 129 20.74 -40.65 -33.59
C GLN A 129 20.36 -40.35 -32.13
N GLN A 130 20.91 -41.08 -31.16
CA GLN A 130 20.71 -40.82 -29.73
C GLN A 130 21.40 -39.54 -29.25
N ALA A 131 22.64 -39.29 -29.70
CA ALA A 131 23.35 -38.04 -29.42
C ALA A 131 22.59 -36.83 -29.95
N HIS A 132 22.01 -36.94 -31.15
CA HIS A 132 21.16 -35.92 -31.74
C HIS A 132 19.87 -35.68 -30.94
N THR A 133 19.18 -36.74 -30.49
CA THR A 133 17.96 -36.61 -29.66
C THR A 133 18.24 -35.98 -28.30
N ALA A 134 19.36 -36.34 -27.65
CA ALA A 134 19.77 -35.75 -26.38
C ALA A 134 20.17 -34.26 -26.54
N ALA A 135 20.88 -33.91 -27.61
CA ALA A 135 21.21 -32.51 -27.92
C ALA A 135 19.95 -31.67 -28.18
N ARG A 136 18.98 -32.21 -28.92
CA ARG A 136 17.69 -31.57 -29.16
C ARG A 136 16.90 -31.37 -27.87
N LEU A 137 16.87 -32.37 -26.98
CA LEU A 137 16.20 -32.24 -25.69
C LEU A 137 16.84 -31.15 -24.83
N GLN A 138 18.17 -31.08 -24.76
CA GLN A 138 18.87 -30.03 -24.01
C GLN A 138 18.53 -28.65 -24.54
N HIS A 139 18.57 -28.45 -25.86
CA HIS A 139 18.22 -27.17 -26.46
C HIS A 139 16.77 -26.76 -26.13
N ARG A 140 15.84 -27.71 -26.10
CA ARG A 140 14.46 -27.46 -25.70
C ARG A 140 14.32 -27.13 -24.20
N LEU A 141 15.07 -27.80 -23.33
CA LEU A 141 15.07 -27.50 -21.90
C LEU A 141 15.65 -26.11 -21.61
N ASP A 142 16.72 -25.72 -22.32
CA ASP A 142 17.28 -24.37 -22.25
C ASP A 142 16.22 -23.35 -22.72
N GLN A 143 15.55 -23.61 -23.84
CA GLN A 143 14.47 -22.73 -24.34
C GLN A 143 13.30 -22.60 -23.34
N ILE A 144 12.87 -23.70 -22.70
CA ILE A 144 11.82 -23.67 -21.68
C ILE A 144 12.31 -22.89 -20.45
N THR A 145 13.56 -23.08 -20.05
CA THR A 145 14.17 -22.36 -18.92
C THR A 145 14.19 -20.85 -19.17
N ASP A 146 14.61 -20.42 -20.36
CA ASP A 146 14.59 -19.02 -20.78
C ASP A 146 13.17 -18.46 -20.78
N GLU A 147 12.19 -19.24 -21.23
CA GLU A 147 10.77 -18.84 -21.19
C GLU A 147 10.25 -18.66 -19.75
N PHE A 148 10.64 -19.54 -18.83
CA PHE A 148 10.35 -19.37 -17.40
C PHE A 148 11.03 -18.13 -16.82
N ASP A 149 12.29 -17.85 -17.20
CA ASP A 149 12.99 -16.62 -16.78
C ASP A 149 12.24 -15.37 -17.23
N LEU A 150 11.86 -15.29 -18.51
CA LEU A 150 11.07 -14.19 -19.03
C LEU A 150 9.75 -14.00 -18.28
N LYS A 151 9.09 -15.10 -17.90
CA LYS A 151 7.84 -15.04 -17.13
C LYS A 151 8.03 -14.66 -15.66
N ILE A 152 9.12 -15.10 -15.03
CA ILE A 152 9.50 -14.68 -13.68
C ILE A 152 9.79 -13.17 -13.68
N ASP A 153 10.57 -12.69 -14.64
CA ASP A 153 10.89 -11.26 -14.77
C ASP A 153 9.64 -10.43 -15.07
N GLY A 154 8.74 -10.91 -15.93
CA GLY A 154 7.47 -10.25 -16.20
C GLY A 154 6.57 -10.15 -14.96
N CYS A 155 6.45 -11.23 -14.19
CA CYS A 155 5.68 -11.22 -12.95
C CYS A 155 6.32 -10.32 -11.88
N LYS A 156 7.66 -10.30 -11.81
CA LYS A 156 8.40 -9.40 -10.92
C LYS A 156 8.21 -7.93 -11.29
N SER A 157 8.33 -7.58 -12.57
CA SER A 157 8.08 -6.21 -13.07
C SER A 157 6.64 -5.79 -12.79
N SER A 158 5.66 -6.62 -13.10
CA SER A 158 4.24 -6.33 -12.82
C SER A 158 3.99 -6.11 -11.32
N MET A 159 4.70 -6.87 -10.47
CA MET A 159 4.64 -6.73 -9.03
C MET A 159 5.30 -5.42 -8.56
N GLU A 160 6.41 -5.00 -9.15
CA GLU A 160 7.06 -3.71 -8.87
C GLU A 160 6.21 -2.52 -9.33
N ASP A 161 5.64 -2.58 -10.54
CA ASP A 161 4.73 -1.56 -11.09
C ASP A 161 3.54 -1.33 -10.17
N MET A 162 2.93 -2.42 -9.68
CA MET A 162 1.85 -2.31 -8.70
C MET A 162 2.31 -1.65 -7.39
N MET A 163 3.57 -1.84 -6.94
CA MET A 163 4.05 -1.18 -5.71
C MET A 163 4.07 0.32 -5.93
N ALA A 164 4.63 0.74 -7.07
CA ALA A 164 4.71 2.15 -7.43
C ALA A 164 3.31 2.78 -7.50
N THR A 165 2.35 2.12 -8.17
CA THR A 165 0.96 2.62 -8.23
C THR A 165 0.33 2.72 -6.85
N THR A 166 0.44 1.68 -6.01
CA THR A 166 -0.11 1.71 -4.65
C THR A 166 0.49 2.87 -3.83
N GLN A 167 1.80 3.13 -3.94
CA GLN A 167 2.45 4.24 -3.24
C GLN A 167 1.92 5.62 -3.70
N VAL A 168 1.71 5.78 -5.01
CA VAL A 168 1.11 7.01 -5.57
C VAL A 168 -0.31 7.17 -5.06
N VAL A 169 -1.11 6.10 -5.05
CA VAL A 169 -2.49 6.11 -4.55
C VAL A 169 -2.55 6.48 -3.07
N ILE A 170 -1.75 5.85 -2.21
CA ILE A 170 -1.68 6.18 -0.78
C ILE A 170 -1.26 7.64 -0.57
N SER A 171 -0.31 8.13 -1.35
CA SER A 171 0.12 9.54 -1.30
C SER A 171 -1.00 10.50 -1.71
N ARG A 172 -1.82 10.12 -2.70
CA ARG A 172 -3.00 10.91 -3.13
C ARG A 172 -4.07 10.95 -2.04
N ILE A 173 -4.34 9.82 -1.38
CA ILE A 173 -5.26 9.74 -0.24
C ILE A 173 -4.75 10.61 0.91
N ALA A 174 -3.50 10.45 1.32
CA ALA A 174 -2.91 11.26 2.40
C ALA A 174 -2.93 12.77 2.10
N ARG A 175 -2.71 13.16 0.84
CA ARG A 175 -2.86 14.56 0.41
C ARG A 175 -4.29 15.05 0.51
N HIS A 176 -5.27 14.23 0.15
CA HIS A 176 -6.67 14.57 0.28
C HIS A 176 -7.06 14.75 1.75
N ASP A 177 -6.66 13.82 2.63
CA ASP A 177 -6.97 13.87 4.06
C ASP A 177 -6.29 15.05 4.77
N THR A 178 -5.06 15.38 4.37
CA THR A 178 -4.39 16.59 4.89
C THR A 178 -5.09 17.86 4.41
N GLN A 179 -5.60 17.91 3.17
CA GLN A 179 -6.37 19.04 2.68
C GLN A 179 -7.71 19.20 3.42
N THR A 180 -8.45 18.12 3.64
CA THR A 180 -9.71 18.16 4.40
C THR A 180 -9.45 18.55 5.86
N ASN A 181 -8.44 17.97 6.51
CA ASN A 181 -8.10 18.29 7.89
C ASN A 181 -7.60 19.73 8.05
N THR A 182 -6.82 20.25 7.08
CA THR A 182 -6.42 21.67 7.10
C THR A 182 -7.61 22.61 6.90
N ALA A 183 -8.56 22.26 6.04
CA ALA A 183 -9.81 23.01 5.89
C ALA A 183 -10.64 23.00 7.19
N ILE A 184 -10.80 21.84 7.82
CA ILE A 184 -11.48 21.69 9.12
C ILE A 184 -10.76 22.50 10.21
N SER A 185 -9.42 22.43 10.27
CA SER A 185 -8.62 23.18 11.23
C SER A 185 -8.77 24.69 11.03
N LYS A 186 -8.84 25.15 9.78
CA LYS A 186 -9.09 26.57 9.47
C LYS A 186 -10.50 27.00 9.90
N ALA A 187 -11.52 26.23 9.55
CA ALA A 187 -12.90 26.50 9.96
C ALA A 187 -13.04 26.50 11.50
N THR A 188 -12.40 25.54 12.18
CA THR A 188 -12.36 25.45 13.65
C THR A 188 -11.64 26.65 14.28
N ARG A 189 -10.58 27.15 13.65
CA ARG A 189 -9.87 28.36 14.10
C ARG A 189 -10.75 29.61 13.98
N GLU A 190 -11.52 29.72 12.91
CA GLU A 190 -12.49 30.80 12.71
C GLU A 190 -13.63 30.72 13.74
N ASP A 191 -14.21 29.53 13.94
CA ASP A 191 -15.23 29.29 14.97
C ASP A 191 -14.72 29.59 16.38
N SER A 192 -13.50 29.18 16.71
CA SER A 192 -12.83 29.53 17.97
C SER A 192 -12.67 31.04 18.16
N SER A 193 -12.46 31.80 17.08
CA SER A 193 -12.40 33.25 17.14
C SER A 193 -13.78 33.86 17.45
N GLN A 194 -14.84 33.31 16.86
CA GLN A 194 -16.21 33.74 17.15
C GLN A 194 -16.61 33.40 18.59
N MET A 195 -16.26 32.20 19.08
CA MET A 195 -16.47 31.79 20.46
C MET A 195 -15.80 32.75 21.45
N ARG A 196 -14.58 33.23 21.15
CA ARG A 196 -13.88 34.23 21.96
C ARG A 196 -14.61 35.57 21.98
N SER A 197 -15.20 36.00 20.86
CA SER A 197 -15.98 37.23 20.79
C SER A 197 -17.26 37.14 21.64
N ILE A 198 -18.00 36.03 21.58
CA ILE A 198 -19.20 35.82 22.41
C ILE A 198 -18.82 35.86 23.90
N ALA A 199 -17.75 35.15 24.28
CA ALA A 199 -17.25 35.15 25.65
C ALA A 199 -16.84 36.57 26.11
N PHE A 200 -16.27 37.39 25.23
CA PHE A 200 -15.95 38.78 25.55
C PHE A 200 -17.22 39.61 25.85
N VAL A 201 -18.27 39.45 25.04
CA VAL A 201 -19.55 40.14 25.26
C VAL A 201 -20.18 39.75 26.60
N THR A 202 -20.19 38.46 26.95
CA THR A 202 -20.74 38.00 28.25
C THR A 202 -19.91 38.50 29.42
N MET A 203 -18.58 38.58 29.26
CA MET A 203 -17.66 39.13 30.26
C MET A 203 -17.96 40.60 30.58
N ILE A 204 -18.41 41.39 29.60
CA ILE A 204 -18.85 42.79 29.79
C ILE A 204 -20.30 42.85 30.32
N PHE A 205 -21.18 41.99 29.82
CA PHE A 205 -22.59 42.06 30.18
C PHE A 205 -22.86 41.67 31.64
N LEU A 206 -22.11 40.70 32.19
CA LEU A 206 -22.20 40.28 33.59
C LEU A 206 -22.00 41.43 34.61
N PRO A 207 -20.93 42.24 34.54
CA PRO A 207 -20.75 43.37 35.46
C PRO A 207 -21.77 44.48 35.21
N VAL A 208 -22.12 44.77 33.96
CA VAL A 208 -23.13 45.80 33.62
C VAL A 208 -24.52 45.44 34.15
N THR A 209 -24.94 44.19 34.00
CA THR A 209 -26.23 43.71 34.53
C THR A 209 -26.25 43.66 36.05
N SER A 210 -25.13 43.34 36.70
CA SER A 210 -25.00 43.42 38.16
C SER A 210 -25.24 44.84 38.65
N ILE A 211 -24.66 45.84 37.97
CA ILE A 211 -24.87 47.26 38.27
C ILE A 211 -26.36 47.62 38.10
N ALA A 212 -26.97 47.27 36.96
CA ALA A 212 -28.39 47.55 36.68
C ALA A 212 -29.33 46.93 37.73
N THR A 213 -29.06 45.69 38.16
CA THR A 213 -29.85 44.98 39.17
C THR A 213 -29.76 45.66 40.53
N ILE A 214 -28.55 46.08 40.93
CA ILE A 214 -28.34 46.82 42.19
C ILE A 214 -29.07 48.17 42.17
N PHE A 215 -29.02 48.91 41.06
CA PHE A 215 -29.82 50.14 40.90
C PHE A 215 -31.34 49.87 40.95
N SER A 216 -31.78 48.71 40.47
CA SER A 216 -33.19 48.30 40.50
C SER A 216 -33.67 47.84 41.89
N MET A 217 -32.77 47.41 42.79
CA MET A 217 -33.11 46.92 44.13
C MET A 217 -33.22 48.02 45.21
N ASN A 218 -33.55 49.25 44.82
CA ASN A 218 -33.99 50.33 45.73
C ASN A 218 -32.87 51.04 46.54
N VAL A 219 -31.85 51.58 45.87
CA VAL A 219 -30.81 52.43 46.50
C VAL A 219 -31.24 53.90 46.65
N PHE A 220 -32.36 54.30 46.05
CA PHE A 220 -32.96 55.63 46.22
C PHE A 220 -34.05 55.61 47.28
N ASP A 221 -33.68 55.57 48.56
CA ASP A 221 -34.63 55.84 49.64
C ASP A 221 -34.92 57.35 49.70
N TRP A 222 -35.96 57.78 48.98
CA TRP A 222 -36.46 59.16 48.95
C TRP A 222 -37.14 59.60 50.26
N GLN A 223 -37.16 58.76 51.31
CA GLN A 223 -37.78 59.04 52.62
C GLN A 223 -36.77 59.42 53.72
N ALA A 224 -35.58 59.93 53.39
CA ALA A 224 -34.69 60.51 54.39
C ALA A 224 -35.20 61.91 54.83
N LYS A 225 -36.03 61.94 55.87
CA LYS A 225 -36.25 63.14 56.71
C LYS A 225 -34.93 63.51 57.37
N ASP A 226 -34.14 64.34 56.70
CA ASP A 226 -33.27 65.39 57.24
C ASP A 226 -32.16 65.65 56.21
N GLY A 227 -32.15 66.87 55.67
CA GLY A 227 -31.31 67.31 54.56
C GLY A 227 -29.81 67.31 54.83
N LYS A 228 -29.18 66.13 54.86
CA LYS A 228 -27.73 65.96 54.87
C LYS A 228 -27.29 65.00 53.78
N HIS A 229 -27.16 65.52 52.56
CA HIS A 229 -26.10 65.15 51.61
C HIS A 229 -25.77 63.66 51.40
N LEU A 230 -26.75 62.75 51.49
CA LEU A 230 -26.55 61.30 51.31
C LEU A 230 -26.29 60.91 49.85
N ILE A 231 -26.66 61.78 48.90
CA ILE A 231 -26.60 61.56 47.45
C ILE A 231 -25.17 61.58 46.88
N THR A 232 -24.19 62.22 47.55
CA THR A 232 -22.87 62.44 46.93
C THR A 232 -21.82 61.36 47.24
N VAL A 233 -21.78 60.83 48.46
CA VAL A 233 -20.69 59.91 48.87
C VAL A 233 -20.93 58.47 48.38
N HIS A 234 -22.17 57.98 48.47
CA HIS A 234 -22.51 56.63 48.04
C HIS A 234 -22.43 56.49 46.52
N PHE A 235 -22.89 57.51 45.77
CA PHE A 235 -22.77 57.56 44.31
C PHE A 235 -21.33 57.39 43.81
N TRP A 236 -20.37 58.03 44.48
CA TRP A 236 -18.96 57.95 44.12
C TRP A 236 -18.35 56.57 44.42
N LEU A 237 -18.74 55.95 45.53
CA LEU A 237 -18.36 54.57 45.87
C LEU A 237 -18.92 53.57 44.83
N TYR A 238 -20.14 53.79 44.33
CA TYR A 238 -20.73 52.95 43.28
C TYR A 238 -20.01 53.08 41.94
N LEU A 239 -19.67 54.31 41.54
CA LEU A 239 -18.87 54.54 40.33
C LEU A 239 -17.49 53.88 40.46
N ALA A 240 -16.90 53.90 41.66
CA ALA A 240 -15.62 53.24 41.95
C ALA A 240 -15.73 51.70 41.87
N VAL A 241 -16.79 51.09 42.42
CA VAL A 241 -16.99 49.62 42.35
C VAL A 241 -17.32 49.17 40.93
N ALA A 242 -18.14 49.91 40.20
CA ALA A 242 -18.42 49.67 38.79
C ALA A 242 -17.14 49.77 37.93
N GLY A 243 -16.37 50.85 38.13
CA GLY A 243 -15.07 51.04 37.49
C GLY A 243 -14.07 49.94 37.84
N ALA A 244 -14.01 49.53 39.10
CA ALA A 244 -13.14 48.44 39.56
C ALA A 244 -13.53 47.10 38.94
N SER A 245 -14.82 46.76 38.85
CA SER A 245 -15.28 45.52 38.21
C SER A 245 -14.96 45.51 36.71
N THR A 246 -15.06 46.66 36.04
CA THR A 246 -14.72 46.83 34.62
C THR A 246 -13.20 46.72 34.41
N ALA A 247 -12.42 47.40 35.26
CA ALA A 247 -10.96 47.35 35.23
C ALA A 247 -10.42 45.95 35.55
N LEU A 248 -11.04 45.23 36.49
CA LEU A 248 -10.72 43.84 36.80
C LEU A 248 -10.96 42.95 35.59
N THR A 249 -12.14 43.09 34.97
CA THR A 249 -12.55 42.33 33.78
C THR A 249 -11.60 42.55 32.60
N VAL A 250 -11.36 43.81 32.23
CA VAL A 250 -10.46 44.19 31.15
C VAL A 250 -9.01 43.83 31.49
N GLY A 251 -8.61 44.01 32.75
CA GLY A 251 -7.29 43.66 33.26
C GLY A 251 -7.00 42.17 33.15
N LEU A 252 -7.94 41.31 33.57
CA LEU A 252 -7.82 39.86 33.40
C LEU A 252 -7.74 39.46 31.93
N TRP A 253 -8.50 40.10 31.04
CA TRP A 253 -8.44 39.81 29.61
C TRP A 253 -7.10 40.22 28.98
N ILE A 254 -6.60 41.42 29.28
CA ILE A 254 -5.28 41.89 28.81
C ILE A 254 -4.18 40.99 29.36
N PHE A 255 -4.23 40.64 30.65
CA PHE A 255 -3.26 39.75 31.26
C PHE A 255 -3.28 38.36 30.60
N TYR A 256 -4.46 37.77 30.44
CA TYR A 256 -4.62 36.45 29.82
C TYR A 256 -4.16 36.43 28.35
N THR A 257 -4.46 37.48 27.60
CA THR A 257 -4.04 37.60 26.19
C THR A 257 -2.54 37.85 26.04
N ARG A 258 -1.92 38.64 26.92
CA ARG A 258 -0.46 38.86 26.98
C ARG A 258 0.27 37.56 27.31
N VAL A 259 -0.14 36.88 28.39
CA VAL A 259 0.50 35.63 28.83
C VAL A 259 0.40 34.53 27.76
N ARG A 260 -0.73 34.41 27.05
CA ARG A 260 -0.83 33.47 25.91
C ARG A 260 0.10 33.82 24.75
N LYS A 261 0.32 35.10 24.44
CA LYS A 261 1.19 35.54 23.34
C LYS A 261 2.66 35.27 23.65
N GLU A 262 3.10 35.54 24.88
CA GLU A 262 4.47 35.20 25.32
C GLU A 262 4.73 33.69 25.24
N LEU A 263 3.76 32.87 25.66
CA LEU A 263 3.88 31.40 25.63
C LEU A 263 3.86 30.81 24.22
N SER A 264 3.19 31.44 23.25
CA SER A 264 3.25 31.00 21.84
C SER A 264 4.57 31.40 21.19
N SER A 265 5.04 32.64 21.42
CA SER A 265 6.32 33.14 20.90
C SER A 265 7.49 32.25 21.30
N ARG A 266 7.51 31.77 22.56
CA ARG A 266 8.58 30.91 23.06
C ARG A 266 8.57 29.50 22.46
N LYS A 267 7.39 28.98 22.10
CA LYS A 267 7.25 27.67 21.44
C LYS A 267 7.67 27.69 19.97
N ASP A 268 7.42 28.81 19.29
CA ASP A 268 7.82 28.99 17.89
C ASP A 268 9.35 29.14 17.76
N GLU A 269 10.03 29.72 18.76
CA GLU A 269 11.50 29.78 18.85
C GLU A 269 12.13 28.41 19.19
N GLU A 270 11.50 27.62 20.06
CA GLU A 270 11.99 26.28 20.43
C GLU A 270 11.77 25.21 19.35
N ALA A 271 10.79 25.39 18.45
CA ALA A 271 10.51 24.46 17.34
C ALA A 271 11.29 24.77 16.05
N GLY A 272 12.00 25.90 16.00
CA GLY A 272 12.76 26.37 14.83
C GLY A 272 14.28 26.18 14.91
N VAL A 273 14.79 25.52 15.97
CA VAL A 273 16.21 25.17 16.20
C VAL A 273 16.37 23.66 16.13
#